data_AF-A0A8I2K2F4-F1
#
_entry.id   AF-A0A8I2K2F4-F1
#
_cell.length_a   1.000
_cell.length_b   1.000
_cell.length_c   1.000
_cell.angle_alpha   90.00
_cell.angle_beta   90.00
_cell.angle_gamma   90.00
#
_symmetry.space_group_name_H-M   'P 1'
#
loop_
_entity.id
_entity.type
_entity.pdbx_description
1 polymer ?
#
loop_
_entity_poly.entity_id
_entity_poly.type
_entity_poly.pdbx_seq_one_letter_code
_entity_poly.pdbx_strand_id
1 'polypeptide(L)'
;MNDELKKLEAKRNALYKKIMSLGDFRRGTISVNYRKCGKENCKCAKPGHPGHGPQYLWTTTIKGKSYAKNLKIGPELQKYKEETDNYRIFMDLYREIILVNEEICNLRPPLDMDDKEAEALKKKLPAILQAEIKKEVDLIVTMAYRDKSTQGHFDLESTETYIRYSMHQIGSVMLEKILNSDNGGFQGTTIPCKKGHKRHKGHSEHKFEFKEYRNKNLLTVLGPVTVKRAYYYDEYCKQGFCPKDATLDIIGTSLSPGIRRIMARVGALRPFGLGHEDIKEMAGIEVNSKEIERVSYQLGTDVEKYFNYKDETDLPLSTLSTNNNNNNNNNNIIQFKSIPKMYICIDGTGVPVVKKETKNRKGKGGKGKNEDGQAKTREAKLGCVFTQTTLDEKGFPIRDEGSTSYVGYIETAEDFGDRIYAEALSRGLESVKTVCVIGDGAVWIWNIADFHFKGAIQIIDIYHAREHYWNVAKQIFSGDINTIKTWAEQRRKELDLGDVEKVIAAMKQISPATEEEKEIVEKEINYFEKNKERMRYKAFRDQGLFIGSGVVEAGCRTVIGQRLKQSGMHWTVRGANNIIALRCCILSNSWEDFWEYRASR
;
A
#
# COMPACT_ATOMS: atom_id res chain seq x y z
N MET A 1 10.08 21.61 -47.42
CA MET A 1 9.71 21.46 -46.00
C MET A 1 8.73 22.53 -45.52
N ASN A 2 9.02 23.83 -45.69
CA ASN A 2 8.17 24.91 -45.15
C ASN A 2 6.78 25.03 -45.82
N ASP A 3 6.67 24.81 -47.14
CA ASP A 3 5.38 24.89 -47.85
C ASP A 3 4.45 23.71 -47.61
N GLU A 4 5.01 22.52 -47.37
CA GLU A 4 4.26 21.31 -47.05
C GLU A 4 3.70 21.38 -45.63
N LEU A 5 4.52 21.85 -44.67
CA LEU A 5 4.09 22.13 -43.31
C LEU A 5 2.95 23.16 -43.27
N LYS A 6 3.07 24.28 -44.00
CA LYS A 6 2.00 25.29 -44.10
C LYS A 6 0.71 24.73 -44.69
N LYS A 7 0.79 23.83 -45.69
CA LYS A 7 -0.38 23.16 -46.27
C LYS A 7 -1.07 22.25 -45.24
N LEU A 8 -0.31 21.48 -44.47
CA LEU A 8 -0.86 20.61 -43.43
C LEU A 8 -1.46 21.42 -42.28
N GLU A 9 -0.84 22.51 -41.86
CA GLU A 9 -1.39 23.42 -40.85
C GLU A 9 -2.69 24.08 -41.32
N ALA A 10 -2.77 24.50 -42.59
CA ALA A 10 -4.00 25.00 -43.19
C ALA A 10 -5.09 23.92 -43.25
N LYS A 11 -4.73 22.68 -43.60
CA LYS A 11 -5.64 21.52 -43.61
C LYS A 11 -6.18 21.24 -42.20
N ARG A 12 -5.31 21.22 -41.18
CA ARG A 12 -5.70 21.07 -39.77
C ARG A 12 -6.66 22.16 -39.32
N ASN A 13 -6.38 23.42 -39.65
CA ASN A 13 -7.24 24.55 -39.30
C ASN A 13 -8.61 24.46 -39.98
N ALA A 14 -8.67 23.95 -41.22
CA ALA A 14 -9.93 23.69 -41.91
C ALA A 14 -10.73 22.56 -41.22
N LEU A 15 -10.06 21.51 -40.75
CA LEU A 15 -10.71 20.41 -40.00
C LEU A 15 -11.26 20.90 -38.65
N TYR A 16 -10.53 21.74 -37.92
CA TYR A 16 -11.05 22.35 -36.69
C TYR A 16 -12.29 23.20 -36.95
N LYS A 17 -12.32 23.98 -38.02
CA LYS A 17 -13.52 24.75 -38.41
C LYS A 17 -14.71 23.84 -38.72
N LYS A 18 -14.49 22.69 -39.37
CA LYS A 18 -15.55 21.69 -39.62
C LYS A 18 -16.11 21.11 -38.32
N ILE A 19 -15.24 20.80 -37.34
CA ILE A 19 -15.69 20.35 -36.02
C ILE A 19 -16.50 21.45 -35.32
N MET A 20 -16.03 22.70 -35.35
CA MET A 20 -16.75 23.83 -34.75
C MET A 20 -18.12 24.09 -35.39
N SER A 21 -18.34 23.66 -36.64
CA SER A 21 -19.63 23.76 -37.33
C SER A 21 -20.57 22.58 -37.09
N LEU A 22 -20.12 21.52 -36.39
CA LEU A 22 -21.01 20.41 -36.03
C LEU A 22 -21.98 20.87 -34.94
N GLY A 23 -23.26 20.58 -35.14
CA GLY A 23 -24.28 20.74 -34.11
C GLY A 23 -24.15 19.68 -33.00
N ASP A 24 -25.18 19.58 -32.16
CA ASP A 24 -25.25 18.58 -31.10
C ASP A 24 -25.06 17.16 -31.66
N PHE A 25 -24.32 16.33 -30.91
CA PHE A 25 -24.06 14.96 -31.29
C PHE A 25 -24.13 14.00 -30.10
N ARG A 26 -24.40 12.72 -30.38
CA ARG A 26 -24.38 11.67 -29.35
C ARG A 26 -23.89 10.34 -29.91
N ARG A 27 -23.13 9.63 -29.10
CA ARG A 27 -22.69 8.27 -29.40
C ARG A 27 -23.85 7.28 -29.46
N GLY A 28 -23.74 6.31 -30.36
CA GLY A 28 -24.61 5.14 -30.40
C GLY A 28 -25.08 4.81 -31.81
N THR A 29 -25.80 3.71 -31.93
CA THR A 29 -26.34 3.23 -33.19
C THR A 29 -27.84 3.03 -33.03
N ILE A 30 -28.60 3.46 -34.04
CA ILE A 30 -30.03 3.21 -34.13
C ILE A 30 -30.23 1.96 -34.99
N SER A 31 -30.81 0.91 -34.43
CA SER A 31 -31.20 -0.30 -35.15
C SER A 31 -32.72 -0.38 -35.29
N VAL A 32 -33.19 -1.01 -36.36
CA VAL A 32 -34.62 -1.30 -36.56
C VAL A 32 -34.86 -2.76 -36.22
N ASN A 33 -35.68 -2.99 -35.19
CA ASN A 33 -35.96 -4.33 -34.67
C ASN A 33 -37.43 -4.68 -34.89
N TYR A 34 -37.68 -5.95 -35.21
CA TYR A 34 -39.01 -6.56 -35.20
C TYR A 34 -39.02 -7.69 -34.17
N ARG A 35 -40.07 -7.80 -33.34
CA ARG A 35 -40.16 -8.80 -32.26
C ARG A 35 -41.43 -9.63 -32.35
N LYS A 36 -41.32 -10.94 -32.22
CA LYS A 36 -42.49 -11.84 -32.07
C LYS A 36 -42.95 -11.82 -30.60
N CYS A 37 -44.26 -11.76 -30.36
CA CYS A 37 -44.81 -11.62 -29.00
C CYS A 37 -45.03 -12.96 -28.27
N GLY A 38 -44.77 -14.10 -28.91
CA GLY A 38 -44.87 -15.43 -28.30
C GLY A 38 -46.30 -15.97 -28.11
N LYS A 39 -47.34 -15.22 -28.45
CA LYS A 39 -48.74 -15.68 -28.37
C LYS A 39 -49.11 -16.49 -29.62
N GLU A 40 -49.57 -17.73 -29.45
CA GLU A 40 -49.93 -18.63 -30.55
C GLU A 40 -51.05 -18.09 -31.44
N ASN A 41 -51.97 -17.29 -30.88
CA ASN A 41 -53.06 -16.65 -31.60
C ASN A 41 -52.71 -15.30 -32.25
N CYS A 42 -51.44 -14.87 -32.19
CA CYS A 42 -51.03 -13.59 -32.78
C CYS A 42 -50.56 -13.77 -34.23
N LYS A 43 -50.93 -12.82 -35.11
CA LYS A 43 -50.50 -12.80 -36.53
C LYS A 43 -48.97 -12.88 -36.71
N CYS A 44 -48.20 -12.40 -35.72
CA CYS A 44 -46.73 -12.45 -35.74
C CYS A 44 -46.14 -13.87 -35.56
N ALA A 45 -46.94 -14.85 -35.12
CA ALA A 45 -46.53 -16.24 -34.95
C ALA A 45 -46.50 -17.04 -36.26
N LYS A 46 -47.12 -16.51 -37.34
CA LYS A 46 -47.13 -17.16 -38.65
C LYS A 46 -45.70 -17.34 -39.21
N PRO A 47 -45.38 -18.49 -39.85
CA PRO A 47 -44.12 -18.69 -40.54
C PRO A 47 -43.86 -17.57 -41.57
N GLY A 48 -42.67 -16.98 -41.57
CA GLY A 48 -42.29 -15.88 -42.47
C GLY A 48 -42.71 -14.46 -42.03
N HIS A 49 -43.49 -14.28 -40.95
CA HIS A 49 -43.85 -12.94 -40.47
C HIS A 49 -42.69 -12.27 -39.70
N PRO A 50 -42.29 -11.01 -40.01
CA PRO A 50 -41.09 -10.37 -39.44
C PRO A 50 -41.19 -10.09 -37.93
N GLY A 51 -42.41 -9.95 -37.41
CA GLY A 51 -42.69 -9.66 -36.00
C GLY A 51 -43.45 -8.34 -35.86
N HIS A 52 -43.73 -7.91 -34.63
CA HIS A 52 -44.21 -6.57 -34.34
C HIS A 52 -43.06 -5.56 -34.49
N GLY A 53 -43.28 -4.52 -35.28
CA GLY A 53 -42.31 -3.47 -35.56
C GLY A 53 -42.80 -2.56 -36.71
N PRO A 54 -41.98 -1.60 -37.15
CA PRO A 54 -40.60 -1.37 -36.72
C PRO A 54 -40.50 -0.71 -35.33
N GLN A 55 -39.64 -1.26 -34.47
CA GLN A 55 -39.18 -0.58 -33.25
C GLN A 55 -37.78 -0.02 -33.49
N TYR A 56 -37.61 1.28 -33.30
CA TYR A 56 -36.31 1.94 -33.42
C TYR A 56 -35.60 1.93 -32.08
N LEU A 57 -34.46 1.25 -32.00
CA LEU A 57 -33.69 1.10 -30.78
C LEU A 57 -32.36 1.83 -30.92
N TRP A 58 -32.16 2.88 -30.12
CA TRP A 58 -30.85 3.46 -29.94
C TRP A 58 -30.07 2.67 -28.89
N THR A 59 -28.81 2.34 -29.19
CA THR A 59 -27.91 1.61 -28.29
C THR A 59 -26.55 2.28 -28.22
N THR A 60 -25.93 2.29 -27.04
CA THR A 60 -24.59 2.86 -26.84
C THR A 60 -23.87 2.18 -25.68
N THR A 61 -22.53 2.29 -25.62
CA THR A 61 -21.72 1.76 -24.52
C THR A 61 -20.95 2.89 -23.84
N ILE A 62 -21.06 2.97 -22.50
CA ILE A 62 -20.44 4.02 -21.67
C ILE A 62 -19.76 3.34 -20.48
N LYS A 63 -18.44 3.52 -20.32
CA LYS A 63 -17.67 2.93 -19.20
C LYS A 63 -17.94 1.41 -19.05
N GLY A 64 -18.03 0.69 -20.17
CA GLY A 64 -18.28 -0.77 -20.22
C GLY A 64 -19.73 -1.21 -19.97
N LYS A 65 -20.67 -0.28 -19.76
CA LYS A 65 -22.10 -0.57 -19.60
C LYS A 65 -22.88 -0.23 -20.86
N SER A 66 -23.74 -1.15 -21.31
CA SER A 66 -24.60 -0.97 -22.49
C SER A 66 -25.91 -0.29 -22.09
N TYR A 67 -26.29 0.76 -22.82
CA TYR A 67 -27.53 1.50 -22.66
C TYR A 67 -28.37 1.32 -23.91
N ALA A 68 -29.68 1.17 -23.75
CA ALA A 68 -30.62 1.00 -24.86
C ALA A 68 -31.90 1.82 -24.60
N LYS A 69 -32.42 2.48 -25.63
CA LYS A 69 -33.66 3.26 -25.55
C LYS A 69 -34.51 3.05 -26.81
N ASN A 70 -35.78 2.72 -26.63
CA ASN A 70 -36.75 2.71 -27.71
C ASN A 70 -37.12 4.16 -28.08
N LEU A 71 -37.03 4.49 -29.37
CA LEU A 71 -37.33 5.81 -29.91
C LEU A 71 -38.71 5.82 -30.56
N LYS A 72 -39.47 6.88 -30.32
CA LYS A 72 -40.75 7.09 -31.00
C LYS A 72 -40.52 7.63 -32.41
N ILE A 73 -41.30 7.12 -33.38
CA ILE A 73 -41.32 7.65 -34.74
C ILE A 73 -41.78 9.11 -34.71
N GLY A 74 -41.09 9.97 -35.45
CA GLY A 74 -41.34 11.41 -35.49
C GLY A 74 -40.11 12.22 -35.03
N PRO A 75 -40.31 13.39 -34.39
CA PRO A 75 -39.21 14.30 -34.04
C PRO A 75 -38.12 13.68 -33.14
N GLU A 76 -38.48 12.75 -32.26
CA GLU A 76 -37.52 12.07 -31.39
C GLU A 76 -36.53 11.20 -32.19
N LEU A 77 -37.04 10.37 -33.11
CA LEU A 77 -36.19 9.53 -33.96
C LEU A 77 -35.31 10.38 -34.88
N GLN A 78 -35.86 11.45 -35.46
CA GLN A 78 -35.10 12.34 -36.33
C GLN A 78 -33.95 13.03 -35.58
N LYS A 79 -34.24 13.58 -34.38
CA LYS A 79 -33.22 14.18 -33.51
C LYS A 79 -32.10 13.19 -33.18
N TYR A 80 -32.44 11.98 -32.73
CA TYR A 80 -31.42 10.98 -32.39
C TYR A 80 -30.59 10.56 -33.60
N LYS A 81 -31.20 10.49 -34.80
CA LYS A 81 -30.49 10.15 -36.03
C LYS A 81 -29.47 11.23 -36.39
N GLU A 82 -29.90 12.49 -36.43
CA GLU A 82 -29.04 13.66 -36.67
C GLU A 82 -27.88 13.71 -35.66
N GLU A 83 -28.15 13.54 -34.37
CA GLU A 83 -27.10 13.56 -33.34
C GLU A 83 -26.13 12.36 -33.47
N THR A 84 -26.61 11.17 -33.84
CA THR A 84 -25.72 10.00 -34.07
C THR A 84 -24.90 10.11 -35.34
N ASP A 85 -25.44 10.74 -36.39
CA ASP A 85 -24.71 10.99 -37.63
C ASP A 85 -23.66 12.09 -37.43
N ASN A 86 -23.98 13.17 -36.70
CA ASN A 86 -23.01 14.17 -36.28
C ASN A 86 -21.87 13.55 -35.45
N TYR A 87 -22.17 12.57 -34.59
CA TYR A 87 -21.14 11.87 -33.82
C TYR A 87 -20.21 11.04 -34.71
N ARG A 88 -20.74 10.40 -35.77
CA ARG A 88 -19.91 9.69 -36.75
C ARG A 88 -18.99 10.66 -37.49
N ILE A 89 -19.54 11.78 -37.97
CA ILE A 89 -18.77 12.83 -38.65
C ILE A 89 -17.69 13.39 -37.72
N PHE A 90 -18.01 13.63 -36.44
CA PHE A 90 -17.05 14.04 -35.43
C PHE A 90 -15.91 13.03 -35.29
N MET A 91 -16.22 11.73 -35.17
CA MET A 91 -15.20 10.69 -35.02
C MET A 91 -14.28 10.59 -36.24
N ASP A 92 -14.80 10.80 -37.45
CA ASP A 92 -14.00 10.78 -38.68
C ASP A 92 -13.10 12.03 -38.79
N LEU A 93 -13.64 13.21 -38.49
CA LEU A 93 -12.84 14.44 -38.43
C LEU A 93 -11.76 14.38 -37.34
N TYR A 94 -12.09 13.80 -36.18
CA TYR A 94 -11.15 13.60 -35.08
C TYR A 94 -9.97 12.71 -35.50
N ARG A 95 -10.24 11.59 -36.17
CA ARG A 95 -9.19 10.71 -36.72
C ARG A 95 -8.34 11.45 -37.75
N GLU A 96 -8.95 12.20 -38.66
CA GLU A 96 -8.21 12.94 -39.68
C GLU A 96 -7.30 14.01 -39.08
N ILE A 97 -7.75 14.70 -38.02
CA ILE A 97 -6.93 15.69 -37.30
C ILE A 97 -5.71 15.04 -36.64
N ILE A 98 -5.86 13.84 -36.06
CA ILE A 98 -4.74 13.10 -35.47
C ILE A 98 -3.70 12.81 -36.55
N LEU A 99 -4.11 12.23 -37.68
CA LEU A 99 -3.20 11.89 -38.77
C LEU A 99 -2.46 13.12 -39.32
N VAL A 100 -3.19 14.23 -39.55
CA VAL A 100 -2.57 15.49 -40.03
C VAL A 100 -1.61 16.06 -38.96
N ASN A 101 -1.93 15.95 -37.68
CA ASN A 101 -1.03 16.38 -36.61
C ASN A 101 0.23 15.52 -36.51
N GLU A 102 0.12 14.21 -36.68
CA GLU A 102 1.28 13.31 -36.71
C GLU A 102 2.22 13.67 -37.87
N GLU A 103 1.68 13.95 -39.06
CA GLU A 103 2.47 14.43 -40.20
C GLU A 103 3.15 15.79 -39.92
N ILE A 104 2.43 16.73 -39.29
CA ILE A 104 3.00 18.02 -38.85
C ILE A 104 4.14 17.80 -37.85
N CYS A 105 3.96 16.89 -36.88
CA CYS A 105 4.98 16.58 -35.87
C CYS A 105 6.24 15.97 -36.50
N ASN A 106 6.09 15.11 -37.51
CA ASN A 106 7.22 14.51 -38.22
C ASN A 106 8.02 15.54 -39.04
N LEU A 107 7.35 16.57 -39.57
CA LEU A 107 7.98 17.62 -40.39
C LEU A 107 8.61 18.75 -39.57
N ARG A 108 8.23 18.90 -38.29
CA ARG A 108 8.83 19.89 -37.40
C ARG A 108 10.13 19.31 -36.85
N PRO A 109 11.30 19.89 -37.19
CA PRO A 109 12.55 19.40 -36.62
C PRO A 109 12.52 19.61 -35.09
N PRO A 110 13.13 18.70 -34.31
CA PRO A 110 13.44 19.00 -32.92
C PRO A 110 14.29 20.28 -32.88
N LEU A 111 13.96 21.20 -31.99
CA LEU A 111 14.72 22.44 -31.82
C LEU A 111 16.12 22.07 -31.29
N ASP A 112 17.15 22.31 -32.10
CA ASP A 112 18.53 22.38 -31.63
C ASP A 112 18.66 23.69 -30.85
N MET A 113 18.68 23.60 -29.53
CA MET A 113 18.78 24.77 -28.66
C MET A 113 20.24 25.01 -28.30
N ASP A 114 20.74 26.21 -28.59
CA ASP A 114 21.99 26.70 -28.02
C ASP A 114 21.78 27.25 -26.58
N ASP A 115 22.87 27.43 -25.84
CA ASP A 115 22.83 27.88 -24.44
C ASP A 115 22.21 29.29 -24.26
N LYS A 116 22.20 30.14 -25.31
CA LYS A 116 21.54 31.46 -25.29
C LYS A 116 20.02 31.35 -25.43
N GLU A 117 19.55 30.40 -26.23
CA GLU A 117 18.12 30.12 -26.38
C GLU A 117 17.52 29.47 -25.14
N ALA A 118 18.26 28.61 -24.44
CA ALA A 118 17.86 28.06 -23.14
C ALA A 118 17.69 29.16 -22.06
N GLU A 119 18.58 30.14 -22.03
CA GLU A 119 18.52 31.28 -21.12
C GLU A 119 17.37 32.25 -21.48
N ALA A 120 17.10 32.44 -22.78
CA ALA A 120 15.92 33.17 -23.24
C ALA A 120 14.60 32.43 -22.93
N LEU A 121 14.59 31.10 -22.98
CA LEU A 121 13.45 30.27 -22.58
C LEU A 121 13.20 30.38 -21.08
N LYS A 122 14.23 30.35 -20.22
CA LYS A 122 14.11 30.62 -18.78
C LYS A 122 13.48 31.99 -18.49
N LYS A 123 13.84 33.02 -19.26
CA LYS A 123 13.27 34.37 -19.14
C LYS A 123 11.82 34.46 -19.61
N LYS A 124 11.42 33.68 -20.62
CA LYS A 124 10.06 33.68 -21.20
C LYS A 124 9.10 32.67 -20.54
N LEU A 125 9.63 31.64 -19.88
CA LEU A 125 8.86 30.57 -19.25
C LEU A 125 7.82 31.11 -18.25
N PRO A 126 8.12 32.12 -17.39
CA PRO A 126 7.12 32.72 -16.52
C PRO A 126 5.95 33.36 -17.29
N ALA A 127 6.22 34.05 -18.40
CA ALA A 127 5.18 34.69 -19.22
C ALA A 127 4.33 33.66 -19.98
N ILE A 128 4.95 32.58 -20.48
CA ILE A 128 4.24 31.48 -21.14
C ILE A 128 3.35 30.74 -20.13
N LEU A 129 3.87 30.43 -18.93
CA LEU A 129 3.07 29.84 -17.86
C LEU A 129 1.93 30.76 -17.42
N GLN A 130 2.18 32.06 -17.24
CA GLN A 130 1.14 33.02 -16.88
C GLN A 130 0.04 33.10 -17.94
N ALA A 131 0.38 33.08 -19.23
CA ALA A 131 -0.60 33.10 -20.31
C ALA A 131 -1.46 31.82 -20.33
N GLU A 132 -0.86 30.65 -20.15
CA GLU A 132 -1.60 29.38 -20.13
C GLU A 132 -2.46 29.25 -18.86
N ILE A 133 -1.92 29.63 -17.70
CA ILE A 133 -2.67 29.67 -16.43
C ILE A 133 -3.86 30.62 -16.56
N LYS A 134 -3.64 31.83 -17.10
CA LYS A 134 -4.72 32.81 -17.26
C LYS A 134 -5.81 32.29 -18.20
N LYS A 135 -5.43 31.70 -19.33
CA LYS A 135 -6.36 31.11 -20.29
C LYS A 135 -7.20 30.00 -19.64
N GLU A 136 -6.59 29.14 -18.83
CA GLU A 136 -7.32 28.06 -18.16
C GLU A 136 -8.21 28.57 -17.02
N VAL A 137 -7.76 29.57 -16.27
CA VAL A 137 -8.59 30.28 -15.28
C VAL A 137 -9.80 30.93 -15.94
N ASP A 138 -9.61 31.63 -17.06
CA ASP A 138 -10.70 32.25 -17.82
C ASP A 138 -11.69 31.20 -18.34
N LEU A 139 -11.20 30.03 -18.77
CA LEU A 139 -12.02 28.89 -19.21
C LEU A 139 -12.86 28.30 -18.05
N ILE A 140 -12.24 28.07 -16.89
CA ILE A 140 -12.90 27.60 -15.65
C ILE A 140 -14.01 28.56 -15.24
N VAL A 141 -13.70 29.87 -15.18
CA VAL A 141 -14.65 30.91 -14.80
C VAL A 141 -15.82 30.95 -15.80
N THR A 142 -15.54 30.89 -17.09
CA THR A 142 -16.56 30.89 -18.14
C THR A 142 -17.48 29.67 -18.03
N MET A 143 -16.93 28.48 -17.76
CA MET A 143 -17.72 27.26 -17.56
C MET A 143 -18.59 27.36 -16.31
N ALA A 144 -18.05 27.83 -15.19
CA ALA A 144 -18.77 28.02 -13.95
C ALA A 144 -19.97 28.98 -14.10
N TYR A 145 -19.80 30.08 -14.86
CA TYR A 145 -20.90 30.99 -15.18
C TYR A 145 -21.93 30.36 -16.12
N ARG A 146 -21.48 29.56 -17.11
CA ARG A 146 -22.37 28.83 -18.03
C ARG A 146 -23.21 27.80 -17.29
N ASP A 147 -22.63 27.03 -16.38
CA ASP A 147 -23.38 26.03 -15.60
C ASP A 147 -24.41 26.71 -14.68
N LYS A 148 -24.03 27.81 -14.02
CA LYS A 148 -24.98 28.64 -13.25
C LYS A 148 -26.14 29.15 -14.10
N SER A 149 -25.86 29.61 -15.33
CA SER A 149 -26.90 30.08 -16.25
C SER A 149 -27.81 28.97 -16.79
N THR A 150 -27.30 27.74 -16.90
CA THR A 150 -28.03 26.61 -17.51
C THR A 150 -28.83 25.82 -16.47
N GLN A 151 -28.30 25.68 -15.25
CA GLN A 151 -28.90 24.89 -14.17
C GLN A 151 -29.67 25.75 -13.15
N GLY A 152 -29.53 27.08 -13.20
CA GLY A 152 -30.15 28.01 -12.26
C GLY A 152 -29.51 28.04 -10.86
N HIS A 153 -28.56 27.14 -10.58
CA HIS A 153 -27.74 27.12 -9.37
C HIS A 153 -26.29 26.76 -9.70
N PHE A 154 -25.38 27.02 -8.76
CA PHE A 154 -23.97 26.67 -8.87
C PHE A 154 -23.75 25.25 -8.36
N ASP A 155 -23.11 24.38 -9.15
CA ASP A 155 -22.69 23.05 -8.73
C ASP A 155 -21.21 23.11 -8.30
N LEU A 156 -21.00 23.11 -6.99
CA LEU A 156 -19.67 23.20 -6.39
C LEU A 156 -18.83 21.95 -6.69
N GLU A 157 -19.40 20.75 -6.60
CA GLU A 157 -18.68 19.48 -6.77
C GLU A 157 -18.14 19.35 -8.21
N SER A 158 -18.98 19.65 -9.19
CA SER A 158 -18.59 19.65 -10.60
C SER A 158 -17.48 20.67 -10.88
N THR A 159 -17.59 21.87 -10.30
CA THR A 159 -16.59 22.94 -10.44
C THR A 159 -15.26 22.55 -9.80
N GLU A 160 -15.26 22.03 -8.57
CA GLU A 160 -14.07 21.54 -7.87
C GLU A 160 -13.38 20.41 -8.64
N THR A 161 -14.15 19.45 -9.15
CA THR A 161 -13.64 18.34 -9.94
C THR A 161 -12.97 18.82 -11.23
N TYR A 162 -13.57 19.79 -11.92
CA TYR A 162 -13.01 20.39 -13.13
C TYR A 162 -11.73 21.18 -12.86
N ILE A 163 -11.72 22.00 -11.80
CA ILE A 163 -10.52 22.73 -11.36
C ILE A 163 -9.39 21.74 -11.04
N ARG A 164 -9.67 20.69 -10.26
CA ARG A 164 -8.70 19.65 -9.93
C ARG A 164 -8.13 19.00 -11.19
N TYR A 165 -8.98 18.61 -12.14
CA TYR A 165 -8.54 18.04 -13.41
C TYR A 165 -7.63 19.00 -14.20
N SER A 166 -8.00 20.27 -14.27
CA SER A 166 -7.21 21.31 -14.96
C SER A 166 -5.84 21.51 -14.30
N MET A 167 -5.79 21.50 -12.96
CA MET A 167 -4.53 21.57 -12.22
C MET A 167 -3.62 20.37 -12.48
N HIS A 168 -4.16 19.16 -12.68
CA HIS A 168 -3.37 18.01 -13.10
C HIS A 168 -2.75 18.20 -14.50
N GLN A 169 -3.50 18.76 -15.46
CA GLN A 169 -2.98 19.02 -16.81
C GLN A 169 -1.84 20.06 -16.77
N ILE A 170 -2.06 21.19 -16.11
CA ILE A 170 -1.04 22.25 -15.96
C ILE A 170 0.18 21.72 -15.20
N GLY A 171 -0.05 21.02 -14.09
CA GLY A 171 1.01 20.44 -13.26
C GLY A 171 1.86 19.44 -14.03
N SER A 172 1.25 18.59 -14.86
CA SER A 172 1.96 17.62 -15.71
C SER A 172 2.86 18.32 -16.73
N VAL A 173 2.35 19.35 -17.43
CA VAL A 173 3.13 20.13 -18.40
C VAL A 173 4.29 20.86 -17.72
N MET A 174 4.02 21.48 -16.56
CA MET A 174 5.05 22.18 -15.79
C MET A 174 6.15 21.23 -15.33
N LEU A 175 5.77 20.08 -14.76
CA LEU A 175 6.72 19.07 -14.30
C LEU A 175 7.51 18.48 -15.46
N GLU A 176 6.87 18.17 -16.60
CA GLU A 176 7.55 17.67 -17.80
C GLU A 176 8.64 18.65 -18.28
N LYS A 177 8.32 19.94 -18.33
CA LYS A 177 9.29 20.99 -18.70
C LYS A 177 10.44 21.09 -17.70
N ILE A 178 10.16 21.03 -16.40
CA ILE A 178 11.19 21.05 -15.35
C ILE A 178 12.10 19.82 -15.48
N LEU A 179 11.51 18.64 -15.59
CA LEU A 179 12.27 17.39 -15.74
C LEU A 179 13.12 17.40 -16.99
N ASN A 180 12.69 18.04 -18.08
CA ASN A 180 13.43 18.12 -19.34
C ASN A 180 14.21 19.43 -19.52
N SER A 181 14.37 20.23 -18.45
CA SER A 181 15.20 21.44 -18.47
C SER A 181 16.70 21.13 -18.40
N ASP A 182 17.05 19.89 -18.08
CA ASP A 182 18.41 19.37 -18.19
C ASP A 182 18.67 18.79 -19.59
N ASN A 183 19.94 18.49 -19.90
CA ASN A 183 20.33 17.81 -21.13
C ASN A 183 20.00 16.30 -21.11
N GLY A 184 18.86 15.91 -20.56
CA GLY A 184 18.41 14.53 -20.42
C GLY A 184 19.31 13.67 -19.51
N GLY A 185 20.04 14.30 -18.59
CA GLY A 185 21.06 13.62 -17.77
C GLY A 185 22.28 13.13 -18.58
N PHE A 186 22.61 13.81 -19.68
CA PHE A 186 23.86 13.59 -20.42
C PHE A 186 25.08 13.90 -19.54
N GLN A 187 26.03 12.97 -19.48
CA GLN A 187 27.24 13.02 -18.64
C GLN A 187 28.52 12.87 -19.49
N GLY A 188 28.48 13.34 -20.75
CA GLY A 188 29.57 13.18 -21.73
C GLY A 188 29.37 11.98 -22.66
N THR A 189 30.29 11.80 -23.60
CA THR A 189 30.22 10.74 -24.62
C THR A 189 30.47 9.34 -24.05
N THR A 190 31.15 9.25 -22.92
CA THR A 190 31.42 7.99 -22.22
C THR A 190 31.27 8.14 -20.71
N ILE A 191 30.75 7.11 -20.04
CA ILE A 191 30.68 7.01 -18.58
C ILE A 191 31.34 5.70 -18.09
N PRO A 192 31.99 5.70 -16.91
CA PRO A 192 32.67 4.51 -16.41
C PRO A 192 31.67 3.40 -16.04
N CYS A 193 32.00 2.15 -16.38
CA CYS A 193 31.19 1.01 -15.99
C CYS A 193 31.46 0.63 -14.53
N LYS A 194 30.48 0.83 -13.63
CA LYS A 194 30.60 0.53 -12.18
C LYS A 194 30.73 -0.97 -11.85
N LYS A 195 30.59 -1.88 -12.82
CA LYS A 195 30.66 -3.33 -12.58
C LYS A 195 32.07 -3.87 -12.26
N GLY A 196 33.09 -3.01 -12.13
CA GLY A 196 34.37 -3.38 -11.51
C GLY A 196 34.97 -4.66 -12.09
N HIS A 197 34.93 -4.82 -13.42
CA HIS A 197 35.44 -6.02 -14.05
C HIS A 197 36.96 -6.09 -13.84
N LYS A 198 37.43 -7.06 -13.04
CA LYS A 198 38.84 -7.44 -13.00
C LYS A 198 39.24 -7.86 -14.42
N ARG A 199 40.24 -7.17 -14.99
CA ARG A 199 40.98 -7.47 -16.23
C ARG A 199 40.66 -8.85 -16.82
N HIS A 200 39.61 -8.97 -17.62
CA HIS A 200 39.42 -10.13 -18.47
C HIS A 200 39.88 -9.74 -19.87
N LYS A 201 41.00 -10.34 -20.32
CA LYS A 201 41.54 -10.25 -21.69
C LYS A 201 42.03 -8.87 -22.13
N GLY A 202 43.00 -8.29 -21.42
CA GLY A 202 43.90 -7.27 -22.01
C GLY A 202 43.32 -5.88 -22.32
N HIS A 203 42.03 -5.62 -22.08
CA HIS A 203 41.42 -4.31 -22.29
C HIS A 203 41.28 -3.52 -20.97
N SER A 204 41.72 -2.26 -20.98
CA SER A 204 41.58 -1.30 -19.89
C SER A 204 40.18 -0.69 -19.90
N GLU A 205 39.50 -0.70 -18.75
CA GLU A 205 38.27 0.05 -18.42
C GLU A 205 37.10 -0.06 -19.41
N HIS A 206 36.09 -0.84 -19.03
CA HIS A 206 34.80 -0.86 -19.72
C HIS A 206 34.08 0.48 -19.53
N LYS A 207 33.48 1.00 -20.61
CA LYS A 207 32.78 2.28 -20.62
C LYS A 207 31.42 2.10 -21.27
N PHE A 208 30.40 2.77 -20.74
CA PHE A 208 29.19 2.94 -21.53
C PHE A 208 29.36 4.15 -22.45
N GLU A 209 28.97 3.97 -23.71
CA GLU A 209 28.99 5.02 -24.71
C GLU A 209 27.60 5.60 -24.90
N PHE A 210 27.51 6.92 -25.04
CA PHE A 210 26.28 7.58 -25.42
C PHE A 210 25.87 7.10 -26.82
N LYS A 211 24.61 6.71 -26.99
CA LYS A 211 24.07 6.30 -28.29
C LYS A 211 23.01 7.27 -28.80
N GLU A 212 22.03 7.62 -27.97
CA GLU A 212 20.91 8.48 -28.37
C GLU A 212 20.14 9.03 -27.16
N TYR A 213 19.20 9.93 -27.43
CA TYR A 213 18.17 10.30 -26.46
C TYR A 213 16.95 9.39 -26.58
N ARG A 214 16.43 8.93 -25.45
CA ARG A 214 15.21 8.11 -25.37
C ARG A 214 14.17 8.74 -24.46
N ASN A 215 12.93 8.76 -24.94
CA ASN A 215 11.79 9.18 -24.14
C ASN A 215 11.32 8.05 -23.20
N LYS A 216 10.67 8.41 -22.11
CA LYS A 216 9.98 7.49 -21.20
C LYS A 216 8.76 8.15 -20.62
N ASN A 217 7.62 7.50 -20.78
CA ASN A 217 6.37 7.95 -20.19
C ASN A 217 6.34 7.52 -18.72
N LEU A 218 6.09 8.48 -17.84
CA LEU A 218 5.97 8.30 -16.40
C LEU A 218 4.60 8.73 -15.93
N LEU A 219 3.99 7.96 -15.04
CA LEU A 219 2.87 8.43 -14.24
C LEU A 219 3.39 9.10 -12.97
N THR A 220 2.91 10.31 -12.69
CA THR A 220 3.25 11.10 -11.51
C THR A 220 2.01 11.43 -10.67
N VAL A 221 2.22 12.06 -9.52
CA VAL A 221 1.11 12.58 -8.70
C VAL A 221 0.36 13.74 -9.39
N LEU A 222 0.96 14.36 -10.40
CA LEU A 222 0.33 15.42 -11.18
C LEU A 222 -0.35 14.88 -12.44
N GLY A 223 0.02 13.68 -12.89
CA GLY A 223 -0.45 13.07 -14.12
C GLY A 223 0.69 12.49 -14.97
N PRO A 224 0.41 12.05 -16.20
CA PRO A 224 1.41 11.49 -17.11
C PRO A 224 2.37 12.56 -17.63
N VAL A 225 3.66 12.25 -17.66
CA VAL A 225 4.73 13.10 -18.21
C VAL A 225 5.70 12.28 -19.05
N THR A 226 6.36 12.91 -20.02
CA THR A 226 7.39 12.30 -20.87
C THR A 226 8.76 12.82 -20.49
N VAL A 227 9.66 11.94 -20.06
CA VAL A 227 11.04 12.33 -19.71
C VAL A 227 12.00 11.96 -20.83
N LYS A 228 12.76 12.95 -21.32
CA LYS A 228 13.89 12.79 -22.24
C LYS A 228 15.13 12.38 -21.45
N ARG A 229 15.81 11.33 -21.91
CA ARG A 229 16.93 10.68 -21.19
C ARG A 229 18.07 10.33 -22.13
N ALA A 230 19.30 10.62 -21.75
CA ALA A 230 20.49 10.16 -22.45
C ALA A 230 20.67 8.64 -22.22
N TYR A 231 20.68 7.87 -23.31
CA TYR A 231 20.85 6.43 -23.28
C TYR A 231 22.30 6.07 -23.58
N TYR A 232 22.88 5.28 -22.68
CA TYR A 232 24.23 4.76 -22.78
C TYR A 232 24.20 3.24 -22.93
N TYR A 233 25.14 2.70 -23.69
CA TYR A 233 25.27 1.26 -23.89
C TYR A 233 26.72 0.82 -23.73
N ASP A 234 26.93 -0.25 -22.98
CA ASP A 234 28.22 -0.93 -22.87
C ASP A 234 28.17 -2.19 -23.74
N GLU A 235 28.98 -2.21 -24.81
CA GLU A 235 29.01 -3.30 -25.78
C GLU A 235 29.61 -4.59 -25.25
N TYR A 236 30.43 -4.52 -24.19
CA TYR A 236 31.04 -5.69 -23.55
C TYR A 236 30.11 -6.29 -22.50
N CYS A 237 29.49 -5.44 -21.68
CA CYS A 237 28.53 -5.88 -20.66
C CYS A 237 27.14 -6.17 -21.23
N LYS A 238 26.89 -5.80 -22.50
CA LYS A 238 25.59 -5.92 -23.19
C LYS A 238 24.46 -5.29 -22.38
N GLN A 239 24.72 -4.15 -21.76
CA GLN A 239 23.79 -3.49 -20.84
C GLN A 239 23.55 -2.04 -21.25
N GLY A 240 22.28 -1.63 -21.24
CA GLY A 240 21.88 -0.25 -21.38
C GLY A 240 21.74 0.44 -20.02
N PHE A 241 22.05 1.74 -19.97
CA PHE A 241 21.94 2.55 -18.77
C PHE A 241 21.48 3.97 -19.12
N CYS A 242 20.56 4.52 -18.33
CA CYS A 242 20.15 5.91 -18.39
C CYS A 242 20.46 6.56 -17.03
N PRO A 243 21.48 7.42 -16.90
CA PRO A 243 21.84 8.04 -15.61
C PRO A 243 20.67 8.77 -14.93
N LYS A 244 19.84 9.42 -15.74
CA LYS A 244 18.63 10.12 -15.28
C LYS A 244 17.60 9.20 -14.63
N ASP A 245 17.51 7.93 -15.03
CA ASP A 245 16.60 6.97 -14.38
C ASP A 245 16.99 6.72 -12.93
N ALA A 246 18.29 6.70 -12.62
CA ALA A 246 18.79 6.53 -11.25
C ALA A 246 18.48 7.78 -10.42
N THR A 247 18.80 8.95 -10.96
CA THR A 247 18.60 10.24 -10.28
C THR A 247 17.13 10.50 -9.93
N LEU A 248 16.21 10.05 -10.78
CA LEU A 248 14.77 10.23 -10.56
C LEU A 248 14.10 9.06 -9.80
N ASP A 249 14.85 8.04 -9.38
CA ASP A 249 14.34 6.79 -8.80
C ASP A 249 13.22 6.17 -9.67
N ILE A 250 13.50 5.97 -10.96
CA ILE A 250 12.57 5.36 -11.93
C ILE A 250 13.17 4.15 -12.66
N ILE A 251 14.28 3.58 -12.18
CA ILE A 251 14.86 2.38 -12.79
C ILE A 251 13.83 1.24 -12.77
N GLY A 252 13.59 0.61 -13.92
CA GLY A 252 12.70 -0.54 -14.05
C GLY A 252 11.21 -0.24 -13.84
N THR A 253 10.81 1.03 -13.76
CA THR A 253 9.42 1.44 -13.55
C THR A 253 9.06 2.67 -14.38
N SER A 254 7.77 2.81 -14.70
CA SER A 254 7.18 4.01 -15.30
C SER A 254 6.38 4.83 -14.28
N LEU A 255 6.68 4.67 -12.99
CA LEU A 255 5.96 5.30 -11.89
C LEU A 255 6.94 6.15 -11.06
N SER A 256 6.63 7.43 -10.91
CA SER A 256 7.40 8.33 -10.03
C SER A 256 7.40 7.86 -8.57
N PRO A 257 8.38 8.30 -7.75
CA PRO A 257 8.39 8.02 -6.31
C PRO A 257 7.08 8.43 -5.62
N GLY A 258 6.54 9.60 -5.94
CA GLY A 258 5.32 10.12 -5.32
C GLY A 258 4.10 9.23 -5.55
N ILE A 259 3.86 8.76 -6.78
CA ILE A 259 2.71 7.88 -7.02
C ILE A 259 2.94 6.48 -6.41
N ARG A 260 4.19 5.98 -6.41
CA ARG A 260 4.53 4.72 -5.75
C ARG A 260 4.28 4.78 -4.24
N ARG A 261 4.57 5.92 -3.60
CA ARG A 261 4.24 6.22 -2.20
C ARG A 261 2.75 6.11 -1.92
N ILE A 262 1.92 6.75 -2.73
CA ILE A 262 0.45 6.68 -2.62
C ILE A 262 -0.03 5.24 -2.79
N MET A 263 0.42 4.56 -3.86
CA MET A 263 0.01 3.20 -4.18
C MET A 263 0.37 2.20 -3.08
N ALA A 264 1.58 2.26 -2.51
CA ALA A 264 1.96 1.36 -1.42
C ALA A 264 1.20 1.65 -0.13
N ARG A 265 0.96 2.93 0.20
CA ARG A 265 0.15 3.28 1.38
C ARG A 265 -1.28 2.74 1.25
N VAL A 266 -1.90 2.90 0.08
CA VAL A 266 -3.22 2.33 -0.20
C VAL A 266 -3.18 0.80 -0.22
N GLY A 267 -2.20 0.19 -0.88
CA GLY A 267 -2.08 -1.27 -0.95
C GLY A 267 -1.80 -1.93 0.39
N ALA A 268 -1.16 -1.22 1.33
CA ALA A 268 -0.99 -1.64 2.70
C ALA A 268 -2.30 -1.59 3.50
N LEU A 269 -3.19 -0.63 3.22
CA LEU A 269 -4.41 -0.39 4.00
C LEU A 269 -5.68 -1.03 3.42
N ARG A 270 -5.74 -1.21 2.09
CA ARG A 270 -6.96 -1.57 1.36
C ARG A 270 -6.72 -2.77 0.43
N PRO A 271 -7.76 -3.58 0.13
CA PRO A 271 -7.69 -4.57 -0.93
C PRO A 271 -7.30 -3.91 -2.26
N PHE A 272 -6.38 -4.51 -3.01
CA PHE A 272 -5.87 -3.91 -4.26
C PHE A 272 -6.96 -3.60 -5.29
N GLY A 273 -8.01 -4.45 -5.33
CA GLY A 273 -9.17 -4.26 -6.18
C GLY A 273 -9.97 -2.99 -5.86
N LEU A 274 -10.03 -2.58 -4.60
CA LEU A 274 -10.73 -1.35 -4.20
C LEU A 274 -9.78 -0.14 -4.15
N GLY A 275 -8.49 -0.38 -3.93
CA GLY A 275 -7.50 0.68 -3.78
C GLY A 275 -7.35 1.59 -5.00
N HIS A 276 -7.64 1.12 -6.21
CA HIS A 276 -7.56 2.00 -7.38
C HIS A 276 -8.73 2.99 -7.45
N GLU A 277 -9.90 2.63 -6.93
CA GLU A 277 -11.04 3.55 -6.82
C GLU A 277 -10.72 4.64 -5.82
N ASP A 278 -10.15 4.26 -4.67
CA ASP A 278 -9.68 5.18 -3.64
C ASP A 278 -8.63 6.18 -4.17
N ILE A 279 -7.65 5.71 -4.97
CA ILE A 279 -6.62 6.59 -5.58
C ILE A 279 -7.25 7.52 -6.62
N LYS A 280 -8.17 7.03 -7.44
CA LYS A 280 -8.86 7.84 -8.43
C LYS A 280 -9.71 8.93 -7.76
N GLU A 281 -10.45 8.57 -6.73
CA GLU A 281 -11.35 9.47 -6.01
C GLU A 281 -10.57 10.54 -5.26
N MET A 282 -9.57 10.14 -4.45
CA MET A 282 -8.84 11.08 -3.59
C MET A 282 -7.75 11.86 -4.35
N ALA A 283 -6.99 11.18 -5.21
CA ALA A 283 -5.83 11.78 -5.87
C ALA A 283 -6.09 12.20 -7.32
N GLY A 284 -7.25 11.86 -7.92
CA GLY A 284 -7.55 12.18 -9.31
C GLY A 284 -6.74 11.37 -10.34
N ILE A 285 -6.05 10.30 -9.90
CA ILE A 285 -5.10 9.55 -10.72
C ILE A 285 -5.63 8.15 -10.99
N GLU A 286 -5.59 7.72 -12.25
CA GLU A 286 -5.97 6.36 -12.63
C GLU A 286 -4.75 5.43 -12.56
N VAL A 287 -4.88 4.35 -11.79
CA VAL A 287 -3.94 3.22 -11.71
C VAL A 287 -4.73 1.93 -11.78
N ASN A 288 -4.10 0.81 -12.13
CA ASN A 288 -4.77 -0.48 -12.06
C ASN A 288 -4.42 -1.25 -10.78
N SER A 289 -5.30 -2.15 -10.33
CA SER A 289 -5.11 -2.93 -9.10
C SER A 289 -3.83 -3.76 -9.09
N LYS A 290 -3.38 -4.25 -10.26
CA LYS A 290 -2.16 -5.06 -10.38
C LYS A 290 -0.90 -4.24 -10.23
N GLU A 291 -0.92 -2.98 -10.64
CA GLU A 291 0.17 -2.05 -10.39
C GLU A 291 0.27 -1.73 -8.90
N ILE A 292 -0.86 -1.49 -8.22
CA ILE A 292 -0.88 -1.31 -6.75
C ILE A 292 -0.26 -2.52 -6.06
N GLU A 293 -0.66 -3.74 -6.44
CA GLU A 293 -0.10 -4.98 -5.90
C GLU A 293 1.42 -5.06 -6.11
N ARG A 294 1.90 -4.85 -7.35
CA ARG A 294 3.33 -4.93 -7.69
C ARG A 294 4.15 -3.88 -6.95
N VAL A 295 3.68 -2.64 -6.91
CA VAL A 295 4.34 -1.54 -6.20
C VAL A 295 4.38 -1.80 -4.71
N SER A 296 3.28 -2.29 -4.12
CA SER A 296 3.23 -2.64 -2.70
C SER A 296 4.23 -3.75 -2.37
N TYR A 297 4.32 -4.78 -3.21
CA TYR A 297 5.31 -5.84 -3.01
C TYR A 297 6.75 -5.36 -3.14
N GLN A 298 7.04 -4.56 -4.17
CA GLN A 298 8.38 -4.00 -4.37
C GLN A 298 8.79 -3.11 -3.19
N LEU A 299 7.92 -2.18 -2.78
CA LEU A 299 8.21 -1.31 -1.65
C LEU A 299 8.26 -2.06 -0.32
N GLY A 300 7.47 -3.13 -0.13
CA GLY A 300 7.62 -4.01 1.02
C GLY A 300 8.98 -4.68 1.09
N THR A 301 9.52 -5.11 -0.04
CA THR A 301 10.90 -5.62 -0.11
C THR A 301 11.94 -4.54 0.19
N ASP A 302 11.71 -3.31 -0.26
CA ASP A 302 12.62 -2.19 -0.01
C ASP A 302 12.56 -1.71 1.45
N VAL A 303 11.39 -1.76 2.09
CA VAL A 303 11.21 -1.52 3.52
C VAL A 303 11.95 -2.56 4.35
N GLU A 304 11.88 -3.84 3.96
CA GLU A 304 12.64 -4.90 4.65
C GLU A 304 14.14 -4.64 4.60
N LYS A 305 14.67 -4.22 3.44
CA LYS A 305 16.09 -3.84 3.31
C LYS A 305 16.44 -2.62 4.14
N TYR A 306 15.52 -1.66 4.28
CA TYR A 306 15.72 -0.48 5.10
C TYR A 306 15.86 -0.86 6.58
N PHE A 307 14.97 -1.70 7.10
CA PHE A 307 15.08 -2.18 8.48
C PHE A 307 16.37 -2.98 8.70
N ASN A 308 16.72 -3.92 7.82
CA ASN A 308 17.99 -4.65 7.95
C ASN A 308 19.23 -3.73 7.92
N TYR A 309 19.23 -2.70 7.06
CA TYR A 309 20.33 -1.72 7.03
C TYR A 309 20.38 -0.86 8.29
N LYS A 310 19.21 -0.44 8.79
CA LYS A 310 19.09 0.29 10.05
C LYS A 310 19.63 -0.57 11.20
N ASP A 311 19.27 -1.85 11.25
CA ASP A 311 19.76 -2.79 12.26
C ASP A 311 21.30 -2.94 12.19
N GLU A 312 21.89 -2.97 10.99
CA GLU A 312 23.35 -3.01 10.81
C GLU A 312 24.08 -1.72 11.22
N THR A 313 23.42 -0.56 11.11
CA THR A 313 24.02 0.77 11.35
C THR A 313 23.74 1.34 12.74
N ASP A 314 22.62 0.93 13.36
CA ASP A 314 22.25 1.23 14.74
C ASP A 314 22.86 0.22 15.74
N LEU A 315 23.68 -0.74 15.27
CA LEU A 315 24.58 -1.50 16.13
C LEU A 315 25.47 -0.53 16.93
N PRO A 316 25.64 -0.73 18.25
CA PRO A 316 25.97 0.37 19.14
C PRO A 316 27.29 1.06 18.81
N LEU A 317 27.24 2.38 18.92
CA LEU A 317 28.36 3.33 19.06
C LEU A 317 29.25 3.05 20.29
N SER A 318 29.12 1.88 20.94
CA SER A 318 29.99 1.43 22.03
C SER A 318 31.40 1.04 21.55
N THR A 319 31.59 0.87 20.23
CA THR A 319 32.91 0.64 19.62
C THR A 319 33.69 1.93 19.29
N LEU A 320 33.09 3.11 19.44
CA LEU A 320 33.79 4.40 19.23
C LEU A 320 34.35 5.02 20.52
N SER A 321 34.23 4.35 21.67
CA SER A 321 34.79 4.84 22.95
C SER A 321 36.17 4.26 23.31
N THR A 322 36.81 3.44 22.45
CA THR A 322 38.16 2.89 22.71
C THR A 322 39.30 3.51 21.92
N ASN A 323 39.05 4.49 21.03
CA ASN A 323 40.14 5.30 20.48
C ASN A 323 40.34 6.58 21.29
N ASN A 324 40.85 6.39 22.50
CA ASN A 324 41.61 7.40 23.22
C ASN A 324 42.84 7.76 22.38
N ASN A 325 42.78 8.89 21.68
CA ASN A 325 43.86 9.85 21.51
C ASN A 325 43.35 10.97 20.60
N ASN A 326 42.76 12.00 21.21
CA ASN A 326 43.13 13.39 20.92
C ASN A 326 42.37 14.32 21.87
N ASN A 327 43.16 15.11 22.60
CA ASN A 327 42.73 16.27 23.36
C ASN A 327 41.85 17.17 22.48
N ASN A 328 40.57 17.29 22.82
CA ASN A 328 39.83 18.53 22.69
C ASN A 328 38.61 18.50 23.62
N ASN A 329 38.68 19.35 24.63
CA ASN A 329 37.58 19.67 25.55
C ASN A 329 36.38 20.20 24.74
N ASN A 330 35.34 19.39 24.63
CA ASN A 330 33.95 19.83 24.44
C ASN A 330 33.03 18.75 25.02
N ASN A 331 32.99 18.67 26.36
CA ASN A 331 32.03 17.85 27.11
C ASN A 331 30.63 18.47 27.02
N ASN A 332 29.98 18.35 25.87
CA ASN A 332 28.52 18.30 25.83
C ASN A 332 28.13 16.82 25.87
N ILE A 333 28.27 16.21 27.06
CA ILE A 333 27.70 14.89 27.33
C ILE A 333 26.19 15.09 27.29
N ILE A 334 25.56 14.75 26.16
CA ILE A 334 24.10 14.66 26.06
C ILE A 334 23.68 13.57 27.03
N GLN A 335 23.14 13.97 28.18
CA GLN A 335 22.68 13.06 29.20
C GLN A 335 21.40 12.38 28.67
N PHE A 336 21.54 11.18 28.11
CA PHE A 336 20.39 10.41 27.65
C PHE A 336 19.44 10.18 28.82
N LYS A 337 18.18 10.61 28.64
CA LYS A 337 17.13 10.42 29.64
C LYS A 337 16.89 8.91 29.76
N SER A 338 17.29 8.34 30.91
CA SER A 338 17.12 6.91 31.16
C SER A 338 15.65 6.51 30.98
N ILE A 339 15.43 5.45 30.20
CA ILE A 339 14.09 4.89 29.94
C ILE A 339 13.72 4.03 31.16
N PRO A 340 12.67 4.35 31.94
CA PRO A 340 12.38 3.61 33.16
C PRO A 340 12.00 2.16 32.87
N LYS A 341 11.09 1.94 31.92
CA LYS A 341 10.52 0.64 31.60
C LYS A 341 10.26 0.49 30.11
N MET A 342 10.73 -0.60 29.53
CA MET A 342 10.43 -1.01 28.14
C MET A 342 9.67 -2.33 28.15
N TYR A 343 8.71 -2.44 27.24
CA TYR A 343 7.86 -3.60 27.08
C TYR A 343 8.04 -4.17 25.68
N ILE A 344 8.26 -5.48 25.62
CA ILE A 344 8.28 -6.28 24.40
C ILE A 344 7.10 -7.25 24.49
N CYS A 345 6.06 -7.00 23.71
CA CYS A 345 4.90 -7.89 23.64
C CYS A 345 4.98 -8.72 22.36
N ILE A 346 4.84 -10.04 22.46
CA ILE A 346 4.97 -10.97 21.33
C ILE A 346 3.71 -11.81 21.22
N ASP A 347 3.21 -11.96 20.00
CA ASP A 347 2.06 -12.80 19.67
C ASP A 347 2.22 -13.45 18.28
N GLY A 348 1.47 -14.52 18.03
CA GLY A 348 1.43 -15.26 16.77
C GLY A 348 0.01 -15.35 16.23
N THR A 349 -0.17 -15.02 14.94
CA THR A 349 -1.50 -15.07 14.32
C THR A 349 -1.48 -15.71 12.93
N GLY A 350 -2.44 -16.59 12.64
CA GLY A 350 -2.47 -17.32 11.37
C GLY A 350 -2.92 -16.46 10.18
N VAL A 351 -2.09 -16.31 9.16
CA VAL A 351 -2.39 -15.64 7.89
C VAL A 351 -2.87 -16.69 6.86
N PRO A 352 -4.05 -16.50 6.22
CA PRO A 352 -4.51 -17.36 5.13
C PRO A 352 -3.54 -17.35 3.95
N VAL A 353 -3.10 -18.53 3.51
CA VAL A 353 -2.15 -18.65 2.40
C VAL A 353 -2.66 -19.60 1.33
N VAL A 354 -2.12 -19.48 0.11
CA VAL A 354 -2.42 -20.41 -0.98
C VAL A 354 -1.91 -21.82 -0.63
N LYS A 355 -2.59 -22.86 -1.13
CA LYS A 355 -2.32 -24.28 -0.80
C LYS A 355 -0.84 -24.70 -0.92
N LYS A 356 -0.10 -24.13 -1.88
CA LYS A 356 1.33 -24.43 -2.07
C LYS A 356 2.19 -24.05 -0.86
N GLU A 357 1.80 -23.03 -0.09
CA GLU A 357 2.55 -22.53 1.07
C GLU A 357 2.33 -23.38 2.34
N THR A 358 1.31 -24.24 2.34
CA THR A 358 0.98 -25.18 3.43
C THR A 358 1.21 -26.63 3.03
N LYS A 359 1.89 -26.90 1.90
CA LYS A 359 2.27 -28.25 1.50
C LYS A 359 3.08 -28.90 2.64
N ASN A 360 2.71 -30.12 3.02
CA ASN A 360 3.32 -30.91 4.10
C ASN A 360 3.24 -30.29 5.51
N ARG A 361 2.35 -29.31 5.75
CA ARG A 361 2.11 -28.75 7.08
C ARG A 361 0.76 -29.23 7.62
N LYS A 362 0.79 -29.85 8.80
CA LYS A 362 -0.42 -30.22 9.55
C LYS A 362 -1.04 -28.96 10.18
N GLY A 363 -2.36 -28.84 10.12
CA GLY A 363 -3.08 -27.75 10.82
C GLY A 363 -3.09 -27.93 12.33
N LYS A 364 -3.30 -26.85 13.11
CA LYS A 364 -3.60 -26.94 14.56
C LYS A 364 -4.95 -27.67 14.70
N GLY A 365 -4.95 -28.82 15.38
CA GLY A 365 -6.15 -29.63 15.61
C GLY A 365 -7.16 -28.88 16.48
N GLY A 366 -8.30 -28.51 15.90
CA GLY A 366 -9.42 -27.84 16.57
C GLY A 366 -10.63 -27.75 15.63
N LYS A 367 -11.85 -27.69 16.20
CA LYS A 367 -13.15 -27.82 15.50
C LYS A 367 -13.19 -27.05 14.17
N GLY A 368 -13.17 -27.81 13.08
CA GLY A 368 -13.05 -27.33 11.70
C GLY A 368 -12.29 -28.32 10.80
N LYS A 369 -12.48 -29.64 11.01
CA LYS A 369 -11.88 -30.67 10.16
C LYS A 369 -12.26 -30.42 8.69
N ASN A 370 -11.27 -30.34 7.82
CA ASN A 370 -11.39 -30.87 6.47
C ASN A 370 -10.78 -32.28 6.50
N GLU A 371 -11.31 -33.19 5.68
CA GLU A 371 -10.94 -34.61 5.61
C GLU A 371 -9.42 -34.86 5.42
N ASP A 372 -8.66 -33.88 4.92
CA ASP A 372 -7.24 -34.01 4.56
C ASP A 372 -6.21 -33.58 5.63
N GLY A 373 -6.62 -32.96 6.74
CA GLY A 373 -5.70 -32.55 7.84
C GLY A 373 -4.64 -31.46 7.53
N GLN A 374 -4.67 -30.85 6.33
CA GLN A 374 -3.71 -29.83 5.90
C GLN A 374 -3.96 -28.45 6.51
N ALA A 375 -2.88 -27.72 6.85
CA ALA A 375 -2.96 -26.32 7.29
C ALA A 375 -3.50 -25.39 6.18
N LYS A 376 -4.32 -24.41 6.56
CA LYS A 376 -4.82 -23.33 5.65
C LYS A 376 -4.11 -21.99 5.86
N THR A 377 -3.35 -21.87 6.95
CA THR A 377 -2.69 -20.63 7.37
C THR A 377 -1.21 -20.87 7.62
N ARG A 378 -0.43 -19.80 7.58
CA ARG A 378 0.93 -19.72 8.12
C ARG A 378 0.93 -18.76 9.29
N GLU A 379 1.61 -19.11 10.38
CA GLU A 379 1.72 -18.25 11.54
C GLU A 379 2.64 -17.07 11.22
N ALA A 380 2.06 -15.86 11.23
CA ALA A 380 2.83 -14.63 11.26
C ALA A 380 3.11 -14.31 12.73
N LYS A 381 4.37 -14.04 13.04
CA LYS A 381 4.78 -13.52 14.34
C LYS A 381 4.68 -12.01 14.29
N LEU A 382 4.15 -11.43 15.36
CA LEU A 382 4.06 -9.99 15.54
C LEU A 382 4.61 -9.64 16.91
N GLY A 383 5.45 -8.62 16.94
CA GLY A 383 5.97 -8.05 18.16
C GLY A 383 5.69 -6.57 18.20
N CYS A 384 5.52 -6.02 19.39
CA CYS A 384 5.54 -4.59 19.58
C CYS A 384 6.46 -4.20 20.73
N VAL A 385 7.14 -3.07 20.55
CA VAL A 385 8.02 -2.47 21.55
C VAL A 385 7.45 -1.12 21.94
N PHE A 386 7.38 -0.83 23.23
CA PHE A 386 6.95 0.48 23.73
C PHE A 386 7.52 0.79 25.12
N THR A 387 7.46 2.06 25.51
CA THR A 387 7.92 2.53 26.81
C THR A 387 6.74 2.99 27.68
N GLN A 388 6.96 3.07 28.98
CA GLN A 388 5.98 3.59 29.95
C GLN A 388 6.45 4.95 30.47
N THR A 389 5.52 5.90 30.58
CA THR A 389 5.77 7.23 31.15
C THR A 389 5.55 7.25 32.65
N THR A 390 4.34 6.94 33.09
CA THR A 390 3.89 7.12 34.48
C THR A 390 2.79 6.10 34.83
N LEU A 391 2.13 6.29 35.97
CA LEU A 391 0.90 5.64 36.36
C LEU A 391 -0.26 6.65 36.32
N ASP A 392 -1.49 6.18 36.07
CA ASP A 392 -2.70 6.96 36.24
C ASP A 392 -3.08 7.14 37.72
N GLU A 393 -4.13 7.91 38.00
CA GLU A 393 -4.63 8.15 39.36
C GLU A 393 -5.05 6.88 40.11
N LYS A 394 -5.31 5.79 39.38
CA LYS A 394 -5.71 4.48 39.90
C LYS A 394 -4.54 3.50 39.98
N GLY A 395 -3.31 3.95 39.68
CA GLY A 395 -2.10 3.14 39.72
C GLY A 395 -1.88 2.25 38.48
N PHE A 396 -2.64 2.43 37.40
CA PHE A 396 -2.43 1.67 36.16
C PHE A 396 -1.32 2.31 35.31
N PRO A 397 -0.46 1.50 34.68
CA PRO A 397 0.61 2.03 33.85
C PRO A 397 0.08 2.76 32.61
N ILE A 398 0.67 3.92 32.32
CA ILE A 398 0.41 4.72 31.13
C ILE A 398 1.56 4.54 30.14
N ARG A 399 1.21 4.14 28.91
CA ARG A 399 2.16 3.99 27.82
C ARG A 399 2.62 5.36 27.32
N ASP A 400 3.90 5.47 26.98
CA ASP A 400 4.45 6.65 26.34
C ASP A 400 3.84 6.85 24.95
N GLU A 401 3.35 8.06 24.69
CA GLU A 401 2.61 8.38 23.47
C GLU A 401 3.56 8.33 22.27
N GLY A 402 3.15 7.66 21.19
CA GLY A 402 3.99 7.51 19.99
C GLY A 402 5.20 6.57 20.14
N SER A 403 5.44 5.99 21.32
CA SER A 403 6.58 5.08 21.56
C SER A 403 6.47 3.71 20.92
N THR A 404 5.26 3.33 20.46
CA THR A 404 4.99 1.96 19.98
C THR A 404 5.49 1.75 18.57
N SER A 405 6.32 0.73 18.40
CA SER A 405 6.66 0.13 17.12
C SER A 405 6.15 -1.29 17.01
N TYR A 406 6.05 -1.76 15.77
CA TYR A 406 5.68 -3.11 15.42
C TYR A 406 6.70 -3.70 14.47
N VAL A 407 7.06 -4.95 14.72
CA VAL A 407 7.76 -5.81 13.76
C VAL A 407 6.96 -7.07 13.54
N GLY A 408 6.96 -7.61 12.32
CA GLY A 408 6.21 -8.82 12.04
C GLY A 408 6.58 -9.45 10.73
N TYR A 409 6.48 -10.78 10.70
CA TYR A 409 6.83 -11.57 9.52
C TYR A 409 6.34 -13.02 9.68
N ILE A 410 6.19 -13.73 8.56
CA ILE A 410 6.01 -15.18 8.53
C ILE A 410 7.39 -15.83 8.44
N GLU A 411 8.00 -16.11 9.59
CA GLU A 411 9.33 -16.70 9.74
C GLU A 411 9.43 -17.66 10.92
N THR A 412 10.63 -18.19 11.16
CA THR A 412 10.92 -19.03 12.32
C THR A 412 10.86 -18.20 13.62
N ALA A 413 10.92 -18.83 14.78
CA ALA A 413 10.99 -18.08 16.04
C ALA A 413 12.37 -17.44 16.26
N GLU A 414 13.42 -18.05 15.71
CA GLU A 414 14.80 -17.57 15.80
C GLU A 414 14.96 -16.27 15.01
N ASP A 415 14.63 -16.28 13.70
CA ASP A 415 14.71 -15.09 12.85
C ASP A 415 13.86 -13.93 13.42
N PHE A 416 12.69 -14.26 13.98
CA PHE A 416 11.84 -13.26 14.60
C PHE A 416 12.41 -12.70 15.91
N GLY A 417 13.17 -13.51 16.64
CA GLY A 417 13.90 -13.09 17.85
C GLY A 417 14.92 -11.99 17.54
N ASP A 418 15.73 -12.19 16.49
CA ASP A 418 16.69 -11.18 16.01
C ASP A 418 15.96 -9.89 15.62
N ARG A 419 14.85 -10.00 14.89
CA ARG A 419 14.05 -8.85 14.45
C ARG A 419 13.49 -8.02 15.61
N ILE A 420 12.88 -8.66 16.61
CA ILE A 420 12.32 -7.93 17.75
C ILE A 420 13.40 -7.35 18.66
N TYR A 421 14.56 -8.02 18.73
CA TYR A 421 15.72 -7.53 19.45
C TYR A 421 16.31 -6.27 18.80
N ALA A 422 16.46 -6.27 17.48
CA ALA A 422 16.94 -5.10 16.73
C ALA A 422 15.99 -3.89 16.88
N GLU A 423 14.67 -4.12 16.81
CA GLU A 423 13.70 -3.04 17.09
C GLU A 423 13.84 -2.52 18.53
N ALA A 424 14.01 -3.40 19.52
CA ALA A 424 14.21 -2.98 20.90
C ALA A 424 15.51 -2.15 21.08
N LEU A 425 16.61 -2.55 20.45
CA LEU A 425 17.85 -1.78 20.41
C LEU A 425 17.64 -0.39 19.81
N SER A 426 16.97 -0.30 18.66
CA SER A 426 16.64 0.98 18.01
C SER A 426 15.77 1.91 18.88
N ARG A 427 15.03 1.32 19.82
CA ARG A 427 14.20 2.01 20.82
C ARG A 427 14.94 2.31 22.12
N GLY A 428 16.24 2.04 22.18
CA GLY A 428 17.12 2.41 23.29
C GLY A 428 17.20 1.36 24.40
N LEU A 429 17.06 0.06 24.08
CA LEU A 429 17.15 -1.05 25.04
C LEU A 429 18.34 -0.94 26.01
N GLU A 430 19.51 -0.46 25.55
CA GLU A 430 20.72 -0.30 26.36
C GLU A 430 20.59 0.74 27.50
N SER A 431 19.66 1.69 27.37
CA SER A 431 19.42 2.76 28.34
C SER A 431 18.20 2.49 29.26
N VAL A 432 17.63 1.28 29.17
CA VAL A 432 16.43 0.87 29.91
C VAL A 432 16.79 0.30 31.28
N LYS A 433 16.08 0.73 32.34
CA LYS A 433 16.25 0.16 33.69
C LYS A 433 15.54 -1.17 33.91
N THR A 434 14.37 -1.34 33.30
CA THR A 434 13.56 -2.56 33.45
C THR A 434 12.96 -2.96 32.11
N VAL A 435 13.20 -4.21 31.70
CA VAL A 435 12.66 -4.79 30.49
C VAL A 435 11.59 -5.80 30.88
N CYS A 436 10.42 -5.73 30.25
CA CYS A 436 9.32 -6.65 30.45
C CYS A 436 9.00 -7.35 29.13
N VAL A 437 8.87 -8.68 29.14
CA VAL A 437 8.38 -9.46 28.00
C VAL A 437 7.00 -10.01 28.32
N ILE A 438 6.01 -9.71 27.47
CA ILE A 438 4.61 -10.14 27.63
C ILE A 438 4.23 -11.08 26.48
N GLY A 439 3.60 -12.22 26.79
CA GLY A 439 3.14 -13.18 25.77
C GLY A 439 2.06 -14.15 26.26
N ASP A 440 1.54 -14.96 25.32
CA ASP A 440 0.41 -15.89 25.54
C ASP A 440 0.76 -17.18 26.31
N GLY A 441 2.06 -17.45 26.50
CA GLY A 441 2.56 -18.67 27.13
C GLY A 441 3.17 -19.69 26.18
N ALA A 442 3.23 -19.40 24.88
CA ALA A 442 3.92 -20.25 23.92
C ALA A 442 5.43 -20.34 24.21
N VAL A 443 5.96 -21.55 24.18
CA VAL A 443 7.36 -21.85 24.55
C VAL A 443 8.37 -21.04 23.74
N TRP A 444 8.10 -20.84 22.46
CA TRP A 444 9.00 -20.10 21.57
C TRP A 444 9.11 -18.61 21.96
N ILE A 445 8.10 -18.02 22.60
CA ILE A 445 8.16 -16.64 23.10
C ILE A 445 9.15 -16.55 24.25
N TRP A 446 9.08 -17.51 25.18
CA TRP A 446 9.99 -17.52 26.34
C TRP A 446 11.42 -17.83 25.94
N ASN A 447 11.64 -18.68 24.93
CA ASN A 447 12.97 -18.89 24.37
C ASN A 447 13.57 -17.59 23.81
N ILE A 448 12.78 -16.76 23.11
CA ILE A 448 13.21 -15.43 22.64
C ILE A 448 13.52 -14.53 23.85
N ALA A 449 12.66 -14.52 24.87
CA ALA A 449 12.86 -13.72 26.08
C ALA A 449 14.17 -14.08 26.79
N ASP A 450 14.41 -15.37 27.00
CA ASP A 450 15.59 -15.89 27.70
C ASP A 450 16.89 -15.62 26.92
N PHE A 451 16.82 -15.69 25.58
CA PHE A 451 17.98 -15.51 24.71
C PHE A 451 18.32 -14.04 24.47
N HIS A 452 17.36 -13.22 24.01
CA HIS A 452 17.59 -11.83 23.60
C HIS A 452 17.45 -10.82 24.74
N PHE A 453 16.60 -11.11 25.74
CA PHE A 453 16.23 -10.17 26.79
C PHE A 453 16.58 -10.73 28.17
N LYS A 454 17.82 -11.19 28.33
CA LYS A 454 18.30 -11.81 29.56
C LYS A 454 18.05 -10.90 30.78
N GLY A 455 17.35 -11.44 31.78
CA GLY A 455 16.99 -10.69 32.99
C GLY A 455 15.68 -9.89 32.89
N ALA A 456 14.97 -9.95 31.76
CA ALA A 456 13.67 -9.34 31.62
C ALA A 456 12.62 -10.01 32.51
N ILE A 457 11.68 -9.21 33.02
CA ILE A 457 10.50 -9.68 33.73
C ILE A 457 9.56 -10.31 32.70
N GLN A 458 9.33 -11.62 32.80
CA GLN A 458 8.43 -12.34 31.91
C GLN A 458 7.03 -12.41 32.51
N ILE A 459 6.03 -11.93 31.77
CA ILE A 459 4.65 -11.82 32.23
C ILE A 459 3.74 -12.53 31.23
N ILE A 460 2.94 -13.47 31.72
CA ILE A 460 1.87 -14.05 30.89
C ILE A 460 0.78 -13.00 30.75
N ASP A 461 0.21 -12.89 29.55
CA ASP A 461 -0.98 -12.07 29.35
C ASP A 461 -2.13 -12.54 30.26
N ILE A 462 -2.62 -11.63 31.11
CA ILE A 462 -3.68 -11.95 32.07
C ILE A 462 -4.99 -12.37 31.42
N TYR A 463 -5.35 -11.84 30.26
CA TYR A 463 -6.57 -12.22 29.56
C TYR A 463 -6.46 -13.62 28.97
N HIS A 464 -5.32 -13.97 28.37
CA HIS A 464 -5.01 -15.32 27.92
C HIS A 464 -5.03 -16.31 29.08
N ALA A 465 -4.37 -16.00 30.20
CA ALA A 465 -4.40 -16.85 31.40
C ALA A 465 -5.83 -17.10 31.91
N ARG A 466 -6.74 -16.12 31.76
CA ARG A 466 -8.15 -16.27 32.14
C ARG A 466 -8.94 -17.18 31.19
N GLU A 467 -8.55 -17.29 29.92
CA GLU A 467 -9.18 -18.24 29.00
C GLU A 467 -8.96 -19.69 29.42
N HIS A 468 -7.80 -20.02 29.99
CA HIS A 468 -7.42 -21.37 30.39
C HIS A 468 -8.38 -21.97 31.44
N TYR A 469 -8.61 -21.27 32.56
CA TYR A 469 -9.59 -21.76 33.55
C TYR A 469 -11.03 -21.67 33.01
N TRP A 470 -11.35 -20.68 32.17
CA TRP A 470 -12.68 -20.54 31.60
C TRP A 470 -13.03 -21.70 30.65
N ASN A 471 -12.05 -22.21 29.91
CA ASN A 471 -12.19 -23.40 29.07
C ASN A 471 -12.50 -24.64 29.90
N VAL A 472 -11.82 -24.83 31.04
CA VAL A 472 -12.15 -25.90 31.98
C VAL A 472 -13.59 -25.78 32.48
N ALA A 473 -13.98 -24.58 32.94
CA ALA A 473 -15.33 -24.35 33.44
C ALA A 473 -16.40 -24.68 32.40
N LYS A 474 -16.20 -24.26 31.15
CA LYS A 474 -17.13 -24.50 30.05
C LYS A 474 -17.31 -25.98 29.72
N GLN A 475 -16.23 -26.76 29.73
CA GLN A 475 -16.28 -28.17 29.35
C GLN A 475 -16.89 -29.02 30.46
N ILE A 476 -16.54 -28.74 31.71
CA ILE A 476 -16.94 -29.56 32.86
C ILE A 476 -18.37 -29.27 33.32
N PHE A 477 -18.77 -27.99 33.42
CA PHE A 477 -20.08 -27.61 33.95
C PHE A 477 -21.16 -27.46 32.85
N SER A 478 -20.95 -28.10 31.70
CA SER A 478 -21.76 -28.03 30.48
C SER A 478 -23.28 -27.99 30.76
N GLY A 479 -23.87 -26.80 30.82
CA GLY A 479 -25.32 -26.60 31.00
C GLY A 479 -25.74 -25.57 32.04
N ASP A 480 -24.91 -25.28 33.06
CA ASP A 480 -25.23 -24.25 34.08
C ASP A 480 -24.30 -23.04 33.96
N ILE A 481 -24.80 -22.02 33.26
CA ILE A 481 -24.07 -20.76 33.05
C ILE A 481 -23.79 -20.02 34.36
N ASN A 482 -24.60 -20.18 35.40
CA ASN A 482 -24.40 -19.52 36.68
C ASN A 482 -23.27 -20.18 37.46
N THR A 483 -23.21 -21.52 37.46
CA THR A 483 -22.09 -22.27 38.06
C THR A 483 -20.77 -21.96 37.34
N ILE A 484 -20.76 -21.93 36.00
CA ILE A 484 -19.58 -21.53 35.21
C ILE A 484 -19.09 -20.15 35.63
N LYS A 485 -19.98 -19.14 35.65
CA LYS A 485 -19.62 -17.77 35.98
C LYS A 485 -19.13 -17.64 37.42
N THR A 486 -19.79 -18.30 38.38
CA THR A 486 -19.44 -18.22 39.80
C THR A 486 -18.07 -18.83 40.05
N TRP A 487 -17.82 -20.04 39.53
CA TRP A 487 -16.53 -20.70 39.66
C TRP A 487 -15.42 -19.91 38.98
N ALA A 488 -15.66 -19.42 37.77
CA ALA A 488 -14.69 -18.63 37.01
C ALA A 488 -14.37 -17.28 37.67
N GLU A 489 -15.34 -16.60 38.28
CA GLU A 489 -15.12 -15.35 38.98
C GLU A 489 -14.27 -15.54 40.24
N GLN A 490 -14.40 -16.68 40.93
CA GLN A 490 -13.52 -16.99 42.05
C GLN A 490 -12.08 -17.21 41.59
N ARG A 491 -11.88 -17.98 40.50
CA ARG A 491 -10.55 -18.17 39.88
C ARG A 491 -9.96 -16.85 39.39
N ARG A 492 -10.79 -15.95 38.84
CA ARG A 492 -10.37 -14.61 38.44
C ARG A 492 -9.78 -13.82 39.62
N LYS A 493 -10.46 -13.81 40.77
CA LYS A 493 -9.98 -13.09 41.96
C LYS A 493 -8.67 -13.67 42.49
N GLU A 494 -8.55 -15.00 42.56
CA GLU A 494 -7.32 -15.68 42.97
C GLU A 494 -6.16 -15.35 42.01
N LEU A 495 -6.41 -15.41 40.70
CA LEU A 495 -5.43 -15.07 39.69
C LEU A 495 -5.04 -13.58 39.76
N ASP A 496 -5.99 -12.65 39.91
CA ASP A 496 -5.73 -11.21 40.04
C ASP A 496 -4.82 -10.91 41.25
N LEU A 497 -4.92 -11.71 42.33
CA LEU A 497 -4.03 -11.64 43.50
C LEU A 497 -2.66 -12.32 43.29
N GLY A 498 -2.47 -13.06 42.20
CA GLY A 498 -1.26 -13.84 41.92
C GLY A 498 -1.21 -15.20 42.60
N ASP A 499 -2.33 -15.67 43.17
CA ASP A 499 -2.47 -16.96 43.87
C ASP A 499 -2.72 -18.11 42.88
N VAL A 500 -1.78 -18.33 41.96
CA VAL A 500 -1.89 -19.35 40.90
C VAL A 500 -2.08 -20.75 41.49
N GLU A 501 -1.46 -21.01 42.64
CA GLU A 501 -1.57 -22.26 43.37
C GLU A 501 -3.02 -22.58 43.78
N LYS A 502 -3.82 -21.56 44.14
CA LYS A 502 -5.25 -21.75 44.48
C LYS A 502 -6.07 -22.10 43.24
N VAL A 503 -5.77 -21.47 42.10
CA VAL A 503 -6.40 -21.79 40.81
C VAL A 503 -6.14 -23.25 40.44
N ILE A 504 -4.88 -23.69 40.55
CA ILE A 504 -4.49 -25.08 40.28
C ILE A 504 -5.16 -26.04 41.26
N ALA A 505 -5.18 -25.72 42.56
CA ALA A 505 -5.83 -26.57 43.57
C ALA A 505 -7.32 -26.74 43.27
N ALA A 506 -8.01 -25.67 42.88
CA ALA A 506 -9.41 -25.72 42.49
C ALA A 506 -9.66 -26.55 41.23
N MET A 507 -8.74 -26.51 40.25
CA MET A 507 -8.84 -27.35 39.05
C MET A 507 -8.59 -28.83 39.38
N LYS A 508 -7.68 -29.15 40.31
CA LYS A 508 -7.42 -30.53 40.79
C LYS A 508 -8.59 -31.13 41.56
N GLN A 509 -9.49 -30.31 42.10
CA GLN A 509 -10.71 -30.77 42.78
C GLN A 509 -11.84 -31.13 41.81
N ILE A 510 -11.68 -30.85 40.51
CA ILE A 510 -12.66 -31.25 39.51
C ILE A 510 -12.56 -32.75 39.28
N SER A 511 -13.70 -33.43 39.29
CA SER A 511 -13.84 -34.83 38.89
C SER A 511 -14.32 -34.90 37.44
N PRO A 512 -13.42 -35.05 36.44
CA PRO A 512 -13.82 -35.20 35.04
C PRO A 512 -14.62 -36.50 34.86
N ALA A 513 -15.70 -36.43 34.07
CA ALA A 513 -16.57 -37.57 33.78
C ALA A 513 -16.08 -38.40 32.58
N THR A 514 -15.25 -37.82 31.72
CA THR A 514 -14.71 -38.45 30.51
C THR A 514 -13.19 -38.32 30.42
N GLU A 515 -12.54 -39.20 29.64
CA GLU A 515 -11.09 -39.08 29.41
C GLU A 515 -10.75 -37.79 28.65
N GLU A 516 -11.62 -37.33 27.74
CA GLU A 516 -11.44 -36.06 27.03
C GLU A 516 -11.45 -34.86 28.01
N GLU A 517 -12.38 -34.85 28.96
CA GLU A 517 -12.41 -33.82 30.02
C GLU A 517 -11.17 -33.88 30.91
N LYS A 518 -10.69 -35.08 31.25
CA LYS A 518 -9.49 -35.28 32.05
C LYS A 518 -8.24 -34.76 31.33
N GLU A 519 -8.06 -35.10 30.06
CA GLU A 519 -6.96 -34.59 29.24
C GLU A 519 -6.97 -33.05 29.16
N ILE A 520 -8.15 -32.44 29.03
CA ILE A 520 -8.30 -30.98 29.05
C ILE A 520 -7.88 -30.43 30.42
N VAL A 521 -8.44 -30.93 31.52
CA VAL A 521 -8.11 -30.44 32.87
C VAL A 521 -6.61 -30.57 33.15
N GLU A 522 -5.99 -31.71 32.83
CA GLU A 522 -4.55 -31.93 33.01
C GLU A 522 -3.71 -30.96 32.18
N LYS A 523 -4.07 -30.75 30.91
CA LYS A 523 -3.39 -29.79 30.02
C LYS A 523 -3.44 -28.37 30.59
N GLU A 524 -4.61 -27.95 31.06
CA GLU A 524 -4.82 -26.60 31.59
C GLU A 524 -4.10 -26.42 32.94
N ILE A 525 -4.08 -27.44 33.81
CA ILE A 525 -3.26 -27.45 35.04
C ILE A 525 -1.78 -27.31 34.70
N ASN A 526 -1.28 -28.08 33.73
CA ASN A 526 0.11 -28.03 33.30
C ASN A 526 0.50 -26.65 32.76
N TYR A 527 -0.42 -25.95 32.10
CA TYR A 527 -0.21 -24.57 31.65
C TYR A 527 0.04 -23.62 32.83
N PHE A 528 -0.80 -23.67 33.88
CA PHE A 528 -0.61 -22.84 35.07
C PHE A 528 0.66 -23.23 35.84
N GLU A 529 0.92 -24.53 36.03
CA GLU A 529 2.13 -25.05 36.69
C GLU A 529 3.41 -24.53 36.02
N LYS A 530 3.49 -24.61 34.70
CA LYS A 530 4.65 -24.16 33.92
C LYS A 530 4.90 -22.65 34.00
N ASN A 531 3.85 -21.87 34.26
CA ASN A 531 3.87 -20.43 34.14
C ASN A 531 3.64 -19.67 35.46
N LYS A 532 3.62 -20.36 36.61
CA LYS A 532 3.35 -19.79 37.95
C LYS A 532 4.07 -18.47 38.20
N GLU A 533 5.38 -18.45 37.99
CA GLU A 533 6.21 -17.27 38.26
C GLU A 533 5.94 -16.10 37.30
N ARG A 534 5.41 -16.38 36.10
CA ARG A 534 5.01 -15.38 35.11
C ARG A 534 3.59 -14.84 35.33
N MET A 535 2.88 -15.33 36.35
CA MET A 535 1.49 -14.99 36.65
C MET A 535 1.34 -14.34 38.04
N ARG A 536 2.41 -13.74 38.58
CA ARG A 536 2.41 -13.01 39.85
C ARG A 536 1.81 -11.60 39.70
N TYR A 537 0.56 -11.53 39.24
CA TYR A 537 -0.08 -10.30 38.77
C TYR A 537 -0.16 -9.18 39.80
N LYS A 538 -0.46 -9.50 41.06
CA LYS A 538 -0.45 -8.49 42.13
C LYS A 538 0.95 -7.87 42.30
N ALA A 539 2.00 -8.69 42.34
CA ALA A 539 3.38 -8.19 42.47
C ALA A 539 3.79 -7.33 41.27
N PHE A 540 3.36 -7.68 40.05
CA PHE A 540 3.59 -6.85 38.86
C PHE A 540 2.81 -5.53 38.91
N ARG A 541 1.57 -5.56 39.42
CA ARG A 541 0.75 -4.35 39.63
C ARG A 541 1.35 -3.42 40.69
N ASP A 542 1.83 -3.97 41.79
CA ASP A 542 2.48 -3.21 42.87
C ASP A 542 3.78 -2.52 42.36
N GLN A 543 4.44 -3.11 41.36
CA GLN A 543 5.56 -2.50 40.63
C GLN A 543 5.12 -1.49 39.55
N GLY A 544 3.81 -1.32 39.33
CA GLY A 544 3.26 -0.45 38.31
C GLY A 544 3.59 -0.92 36.88
N LEU A 545 3.52 -2.24 36.62
CA LEU A 545 3.80 -2.85 35.32
C LEU A 545 2.52 -3.12 34.51
N PHE A 546 2.66 -3.12 33.18
CA PHE A 546 1.64 -3.72 32.32
C PHE A 546 1.62 -5.23 32.52
N ILE A 547 0.42 -5.81 32.59
CA ILE A 547 0.20 -7.26 32.78
C ILE A 547 -0.61 -7.89 31.65
N GLY A 548 -0.98 -7.09 30.64
CA GLY A 548 -1.74 -7.52 29.49
C GLY A 548 -1.04 -7.09 28.21
N SER A 549 -1.18 -7.90 27.19
CA SER A 549 -0.61 -7.81 25.85
C SER A 549 -1.54 -7.07 24.86
N GLY A 550 -2.57 -6.36 25.36
CA GLY A 550 -3.58 -5.71 24.53
C GLY A 550 -3.03 -4.81 23.40
N VAL A 551 -1.80 -4.28 23.52
CA VAL A 551 -1.10 -3.57 22.44
C VAL A 551 -0.74 -4.51 21.28
N VAL A 552 -0.14 -5.67 21.54
CA VAL A 552 0.19 -6.63 20.47
C VAL A 552 -1.07 -7.31 19.95
N GLU A 553 -2.09 -7.57 20.78
CA GLU A 553 -3.39 -8.07 20.30
C GLU A 553 -4.07 -7.08 19.34
N ALA A 554 -4.07 -5.79 19.70
CA ALA A 554 -4.52 -4.72 18.81
C ALA A 554 -3.65 -4.67 17.55
N GLY A 555 -2.33 -4.90 17.67
CA GLY A 555 -1.42 -5.08 16.55
C GLY A 555 -1.81 -6.24 15.64
N CYS A 556 -2.07 -7.44 16.19
CA CYS A 556 -2.49 -8.62 15.43
C CYS A 556 -3.79 -8.35 14.67
N ARG A 557 -4.72 -7.60 15.26
CA ARG A 557 -5.94 -7.15 14.59
C ARG A 557 -5.66 -6.11 13.51
N THR A 558 -4.86 -5.09 13.82
CA THR A 558 -4.63 -3.95 12.94
C THR A 558 -3.55 -4.25 11.91
N VAL A 559 -2.29 -4.49 12.30
CA VAL A 559 -1.17 -4.83 11.42
C VAL A 559 -1.49 -6.04 10.54
N ILE A 560 -2.03 -7.13 11.10
CA ILE A 560 -2.27 -8.36 10.32
C ILE A 560 -3.73 -8.49 9.87
N GLY A 561 -4.66 -8.55 10.82
CA GLY A 561 -6.06 -8.93 10.59
C GLY A 561 -6.78 -8.07 9.56
N GLN A 562 -6.75 -6.76 9.73
CA GLN A 562 -7.46 -5.80 8.87
C GLN A 562 -7.03 -5.86 7.41
N ARG A 563 -5.82 -6.34 7.09
CA ARG A 563 -5.34 -6.40 5.71
C ARG A 563 -5.16 -7.80 5.16
N LEU A 564 -4.72 -8.75 5.96
CA LEU A 564 -4.37 -10.09 5.49
C LEU A 564 -5.45 -11.14 5.74
N LYS A 565 -6.48 -10.83 6.55
CA LYS A 565 -7.54 -11.78 6.93
C LYS A 565 -8.95 -11.40 6.46
N GLN A 566 -9.07 -10.53 5.46
CA GLN A 566 -10.40 -10.23 4.91
C GLN A 566 -10.93 -11.41 4.06
N SER A 567 -12.23 -11.42 3.83
CA SER A 567 -12.91 -12.49 3.09
C SER A 567 -12.27 -12.75 1.72
N GLY A 568 -12.03 -14.02 1.41
CA GLY A 568 -11.47 -14.48 0.13
C GLY A 568 -9.95 -14.31 -0.04
N MET A 569 -9.25 -13.62 0.87
CA MET A 569 -7.82 -13.38 0.73
C MET A 569 -6.99 -14.64 0.96
N HIS A 570 -6.08 -14.93 0.03
CA HIS A 570 -5.07 -15.99 0.15
C HIS A 570 -3.75 -15.47 -0.38
N TRP A 571 -2.70 -15.61 0.42
CA TRP A 571 -1.41 -15.02 0.13
C TRP A 571 -0.35 -16.05 -0.23
N THR A 572 0.65 -15.64 -1.02
CA THR A 572 1.96 -16.29 -0.94
C THR A 572 2.67 -15.79 0.30
N VAL A 573 3.58 -16.57 0.89
CA VAL A 573 4.33 -16.13 2.08
C VAL A 573 5.08 -14.83 1.78
N ARG A 574 5.76 -14.77 0.62
CA ARG A 574 6.43 -13.55 0.15
C ARG A 574 5.49 -12.34 0.04
N GLY A 575 4.31 -12.53 -0.56
CA GLY A 575 3.34 -11.45 -0.72
C GLY A 575 2.76 -10.96 0.62
N ALA A 576 2.47 -11.88 1.54
CA ALA A 576 2.05 -11.53 2.89
C ALA A 576 3.12 -10.73 3.62
N ASN A 577 4.36 -11.22 3.63
CA ASN A 577 5.51 -10.59 4.28
C ASN A 577 5.78 -9.17 3.76
N ASN A 578 5.73 -8.95 2.44
CA ASN A 578 5.87 -7.59 1.88
C ASN A 578 4.79 -6.63 2.41
N ILE A 579 3.56 -7.10 2.58
CA ILE A 579 2.46 -6.27 3.11
C ILE A 579 2.60 -6.08 4.62
N ILE A 580 3.06 -7.09 5.36
CA ILE A 580 3.35 -6.95 6.79
C ILE A 580 4.44 -5.90 7.00
N ALA A 581 5.56 -5.98 6.26
CA ALA A 581 6.65 -5.00 6.33
C ALA A 581 6.15 -3.56 6.08
N LEU A 582 5.34 -3.34 5.03
CA LEU A 582 4.72 -2.04 4.78
C LEU A 582 3.85 -1.57 5.94
N ARG A 583 3.03 -2.45 6.51
CA ARG A 583 2.13 -2.11 7.61
C ARG A 583 2.89 -1.81 8.90
N CYS A 584 3.93 -2.59 9.22
CA CYS A 584 4.83 -2.33 10.32
C CYS A 584 5.51 -0.96 10.17
N CYS A 585 6.05 -0.64 9.00
CA CYS A 585 6.66 0.65 8.71
C CYS A 585 5.69 1.83 8.92
N ILE A 586 4.47 1.73 8.37
CA ILE A 586 3.44 2.78 8.50
C ILE A 586 2.97 2.94 9.95
N LEU A 587 2.69 1.84 10.65
CA LEU A 587 2.11 1.87 11.99
C LEU A 587 3.15 2.10 13.10
N SER A 588 4.45 2.03 12.78
CA SER A 588 5.56 2.37 13.70
C SER A 588 6.07 3.81 13.52
N ASN A 589 5.38 4.62 12.70
CA ASN A 589 5.77 5.98 12.32
C ASN A 589 7.10 6.09 11.54
N SER A 590 7.62 5.00 10.98
CA SER A 590 8.88 4.98 10.21
C SER A 590 8.68 5.22 8.71
N TRP A 591 7.46 5.55 8.28
CA TRP A 591 7.14 5.75 6.87
C TRP A 591 7.91 6.92 6.26
N GLU A 592 8.00 8.05 6.98
CA GLU A 592 8.74 9.22 6.50
C GLU A 592 10.25 8.92 6.46
N ASP A 593 10.81 8.37 7.54
CA ASP A 593 12.22 7.96 7.61
C ASP A 593 12.61 7.04 6.45
N PHE A 594 11.75 6.07 6.11
CA PHE A 594 11.96 5.18 4.96
C PHE A 594 12.03 5.95 3.63
N TRP A 595 11.16 6.94 3.43
CA TRP A 595 11.17 7.75 2.20
C TRP A 595 12.36 8.70 2.14
N GLU A 596 12.78 9.25 3.28
CA GLU A 596 14.01 10.05 3.38
C GLU A 596 15.26 9.21 3.08
N TYR A 597 15.37 8.03 3.71
CA TYR A 597 16.41 7.05 3.39
C TYR A 597 16.43 6.75 1.90
N ARG A 598 15.27 6.47 1.29
CA ARG A 598 15.18 6.15 -0.13
C ARG A 598 15.62 7.32 -1.03
N ALA A 599 15.24 8.55 -0.68
CA ALA A 599 15.62 9.74 -1.44
C ALA A 599 17.13 10.05 -1.37
N SER A 600 17.81 9.57 -0.32
CA SER A 600 19.25 9.76 -0.12
C SER A 600 20.16 8.79 -0.91
N ARG A 601 19.60 7.80 -1.62
CA ARG A 601 20.36 6.71 -2.27
C ARG A 601 20.79 6.97 -3.70
#